data_AF-A0A2G6HWT8-F1
#
_entry.id   AF-A0A2G6HWT8-F1
#
_cell.length_a   1.000
_cell.length_b   1.000
_cell.length_c   1.000
_cell.angle_alpha   90.00
_cell.angle_beta   90.00
_cell.angle_gamma   90.00
#
_symmetry.space_group_name_H-M   'P 1'
#
loop_
_entity.id
_entity.type
_entity.pdbx_description
1 polymer ?
#
loop_
_entity_poly.entity_id
_entity_poly.type
_entity_poly.pdbx_seq_one_letter_code
_entity_poly.pdbx_strand_id
1 'polypeptide(L)' 'MIVSSEIRSKYRMIVLAGKRVAQLQQGATPRVEGMSDQKPTRIAMAEIAAGKIGFSEIEEYADKQTLS' A
#
# COMPACT_ATOMS: atom_id res chain seq x y z
N MET A 1 -7.81 3.91 -28.96
CA MET A 1 -6.70 4.03 -27.98
C MET A 1 -6.87 2.93 -26.94
N ILE A 2 -6.16 1.81 -27.09
CA ILE A 2 -6.23 0.70 -26.12
C ILE A 2 -5.27 1.04 -25.00
N VAL A 3 -5.79 1.64 -23.92
CA VAL A 3 -5.02 1.83 -22.69
C VAL A 3 -4.92 0.44 -22.05
N SER A 4 -3.87 -0.29 -22.40
CA SER A 4 -3.62 -1.67 -21.99
C SER A 4 -3.87 -1.80 -20.47
N SER A 5 -4.75 -2.73 -20.10
CA SER A 5 -5.14 -3.01 -18.70
C SER A 5 -3.92 -3.23 -17.79
N GLU A 6 -2.84 -3.77 -18.35
CA GLU A 6 -1.55 -3.94 -17.68
C GLU A 6 -0.90 -2.61 -17.25
N ILE A 7 -1.01 -1.55 -18.06
CA ILE A 7 -0.48 -0.22 -17.75
C ILE A 7 -1.26 0.38 -16.57
N ARG A 8 -2.58 0.23 -16.55
CA ARG A 8 -3.42 0.59 -15.39
C ARG A 8 -2.98 -0.15 -14.13
N SER A 9 -2.55 -1.41 -14.24
CA SER A 9 -2.11 -2.22 -13.11
C SER A 9 -0.77 -1.74 -12.51
N LYS A 10 0.19 -1.31 -13.35
CA LYS A 10 1.50 -0.82 -12.89
C LYS A 10 1.42 0.51 -12.14
N TYR A 11 0.67 1.48 -12.68
CA TYR A 11 0.47 2.77 -11.99
C TYR A 11 -0.31 2.60 -10.69
N ARG A 12 -1.32 1.72 -10.70
CA ARG A 12 -2.08 1.36 -9.50
C ARG A 12 -1.18 0.79 -8.41
N MET A 13 -0.26 -0.10 -8.75
CA MET A 13 0.72 -0.65 -7.80
C MET A 13 1.60 0.45 -7.18
N ILE A 14 2.07 1.42 -7.97
CA ILE A 14 2.88 2.53 -7.47
C ILE A 14 2.08 3.40 -6.49
N VAL A 15 0.84 3.74 -6.82
CA VAL A 15 -0.05 4.53 -5.95
C VAL A 15 -0.37 3.77 -4.67
N LEU A 16 -0.66 2.47 -4.76
CA LEU A 16 -0.92 1.58 -3.62
C LEU A 16 0.29 1.54 -2.67
N ALA A 17 1.49 1.31 -3.22
CA ALA A 17 2.73 1.30 -2.46
C ALA A 17 3.00 2.66 -1.80
N GLY A 18 2.82 3.77 -2.53
CA GLY A 18 3.00 5.13 -2.00
C GLY A 18 2.06 5.45 -0.84
N LYS A 19 0.76 5.14 -0.98
CA LYS A 19 -0.23 5.30 0.10
C LYS A 19 0.14 4.48 1.32
N ARG A 20 0.57 3.22 1.13
CA ARG A 20 1.00 2.37 2.24
C ARG A 20 2.27 2.87 2.91
N VAL A 21 3.23 3.39 2.15
CA VAL A 21 4.44 4.03 2.71
C VAL A 21 4.07 5.19 3.64
N ALA A 22 3.12 6.03 3.25
CA ALA A 22 2.66 7.13 4.09
C ALA A 22 2.05 6.63 5.41
N GLN A 23 1.27 5.54 5.38
CA GLN A 23 0.73 4.94 6.59
C GLN A 23 1.84 4.40 7.52
N LEU A 24 2.84 3.73 6.97
CA LEU A 24 3.97 3.21 7.74
C LEU A 24 4.79 4.35 8.37
N GLN A 25 4.94 5.48 7.66
CA GLN A 25 5.58 6.68 8.21
C GLN A 25 4.76 7.34 9.33
N GLN A 26 3.44 7.22 9.29
CA GLN A 26 2.54 7.67 10.36
C GLN A 26 2.52 6.72 11.58
N GLY A 27 3.33 5.67 11.58
CA GLY A 27 3.41 4.71 12.69
C GLY A 27 2.46 3.52 12.56
N ALA A 28 1.85 3.29 11.39
CA ALA A 28 1.06 2.09 11.16
C ALA A 28 1.93 0.83 11.29
N THR A 29 1.38 -0.23 11.88
CA THR A 29 2.10 -1.48 12.07
C THR A 29 2.27 -2.23 10.73
N PRO A 30 3.48 -2.72 10.43
CA PRO A 30 3.72 -3.65 9.33
C PRO A 30 2.93 -4.95 9.52
N ARG A 31 2.31 -5.46 8.46
CA ARG A 31 1.57 -6.74 8.43
C ARG A 31 2.45 -7.94 8.04
N VAL A 32 3.67 -7.67 7.58
CA VAL A 32 4.71 -8.67 7.33
C VAL A 32 5.65 -8.69 8.53
N GLU A 33 5.78 -9.88 9.13
CA GLU A 33 6.62 -10.10 10.30
C GLU A 33 8.11 -9.93 9.98
N GLY A 34 8.90 -9.45 10.95
CA GLY A 34 10.35 -9.32 10.82
C GLY A 34 10.83 -8.20 9.88
N MET A 35 9.93 -7.33 9.40
CA MET A 35 10.28 -6.21 8.51
C MET A 35 10.13 -4.82 9.14
N SER A 36 9.86 -4.73 10.44
CA SER A 36 9.68 -3.46 11.16
C SER A 36 10.87 -2.51 11.05
N ASP A 37 12.08 -3.04 10.92
CA ASP A 37 13.31 -2.24 10.83
C ASP A 37 13.73 -1.92 9.38
N GLN A 38 12.93 -2.36 8.40
CA GLN A 38 13.22 -2.16 6.99
C GLN A 38 12.66 -0.81 6.50
N LYS A 39 13.17 -0.33 5.36
CA LYS A 39 12.64 0.88 4.73
C LYS A 39 11.14 0.72 4.44
N PRO A 40 10.30 1.75 4.69
CA PRO A 40 8.85 1.69 4.47
C PRO A 40 8.44 1.21 3.08
N THR A 41 9.19 1.62 2.05
CA THR A 41 8.96 1.20 0.65
C THR A 41 9.13 -0.30 0.47
N ARG A 42 10.09 -0.91 1.19
CA ARG A 42 10.36 -2.35 1.12
C ARG A 42 9.28 -3.14 1.84
N ILE A 43 8.80 -2.63 2.98
CA ILE A 43 7.66 -3.19 3.71
C ILE A 43 6.40 -3.15 2.82
N ALA A 44 6.07 -1.99 2.25
CA ALA A 44 4.90 -1.83 1.38
C ALA A 44 4.95 -2.77 0.16
N MET A 45 6.10 -2.89 -0.50
CA MET A 45 6.27 -3.83 -1.61
C MET A 45 6.14 -5.29 -1.18
N ALA A 46 6.68 -5.66 -0.02
CA ALA A 46 6.56 -7.01 0.52
C ALA A 46 5.11 -7.34 0.91
N GLU A 47 4.38 -6.40 1.50
CA GLU A 47 2.96 -6.56 1.84
C GLU A 47 2.08 -6.71 0.59
N ILE A 48 2.35 -5.93 -0.46
CA ILE A 48 1.68 -6.05 -1.76
C ILE A 48 2.00 -7.39 -2.42
N ALA A 49 3.27 -7.81 -2.42
CA ALA A 49 3.69 -9.10 -2.98
C ALA A 49 3.11 -10.30 -2.23
N ALA A 50 2.95 -10.18 -0.90
CA ALA A 50 2.32 -11.18 -0.05
C ALA A 50 0.78 -11.17 -0.15
N GLY A 51 0.18 -10.26 -0.93
CA GLY A 51 -1.27 -10.14 -1.06
C GLY A 51 -1.98 -9.69 0.22
N LYS A 52 -1.23 -9.17 1.21
CA LYS A 52 -1.77 -8.72 2.50
C LYS A 52 -2.35 -7.30 2.45
N ILE A 53 -2.21 -6.60 1.32
CA ILE A 53 -2.73 -5.25 1.09
C ILE A 53 -3.35 -5.17 -0.29
N GLY A 54 -4.64 -4.82 -0.33
CA GLY A 54 -5.41 -4.62 -1.55
C GLY A 54 -5.95 -3.19 -1.68
N PHE A 55 -6.39 -2.83 -2.90
CA PHE A 55 -6.97 -1.51 -3.18
C PHE A 55 -8.21 -1.21 -2.32
N SER A 56 -9.04 -2.23 -2.09
CA SER A 56 -10.27 -2.13 -1.29
C SER A 56 -10.00 -1.74 0.16
N GLU A 57 -8.86 -2.17 0.71
CA GLU A 57 -8.49 -1.88 2.09
C GLU A 57 -7.98 -0.45 2.24
N ILE A 58 -7.32 0.12 1.23
CA ILE A 58 -6.81 1.50 1.31
C ILE A 58 -7.94 2.52 1.30
N GLU A 59 -9.04 2.26 0.60
CA GLU A 59 -10.24 3.10 0.66
C GLU A 59 -10.85 3.09 2.08
N GLU A 60 -10.90 1.92 2.72
CA GLU A 60 -11.39 1.80 4.11
C GLU A 60 -10.52 2.56 5.13
N TYR A 61 -9.20 2.65 4.90
CA TYR A 61 -8.32 3.47 5.74
C TYR A 61 -8.45 4.97 5.47
N ALA A 62 -8.77 5.39 4.23
CA ALA A 62 -8.99 6.80 3.91
C ALA A 62 -10.26 7.32 4.59
N ASP A 63 -11.32 6.51 4.65
CA ASP A 63 -12.56 6.88 5.33
C ASP A 63 -12.37 7.02 6.86
N LYS A 64 -11.48 6.20 7.45
CA LYS A 64 -11.17 6.24 8.89
C LYS A 64 -10.31 7.45 9.30
N GLN A 65 -9.61 8.13 8.38
CA GLN A 65 -8.83 9.34 8.69
C GLN A 65 -9.67 10.63 8.71
N THR A 66 -10.94 10.58 8.28
CA THR A 66 -11.83 11.76 8.27
C THR A 66 -12.78 11.81 9.48
N LEU A 67 -12.82 10.74 10.30
CA LEU A 67 -13.46 10.73 11.62
C LEU A 67 -12.39 10.63 12.72
N SER A 68 -11.68 11.72 12.97
CA SER A 68 -11.06 12.03 14.27
C SER A 68 -10.74 13.52 14.38
#